data_AF-A0A7Y0TPK2-F1
#
_entry.id   AF-A0A7Y0TPK2-F1
#
_cell.length_a   1.000
_cell.length_b   1.000
_cell.length_c   1.000
_cell.angle_alpha   90.00
_cell.angle_beta   90.00
_cell.angle_gamma   90.00
#
_symmetry.space_group_name_H-M   'P 1'
#
loop_
_entity.id
_entity.type
_entity.pdbx_description
1 polymer ?
#
loop_
_entity_poly.entity_id
_entity_poly.type
_entity_poly.pdbx_seq_one_letter_code
_entity_poly.pdbx_strand_id
1 'polypeptide(L)'
;MKAKIVNKRKEWLDNDAANILDIWTKKADELQGFEGSLNYFGINENGEGFIIDTSDLEHYFLQSLSLFKITLQKQINRENIGIPFLEKPLNYDALITIIGFSPEPLLHTILALAPEKVYPVATDESADYYKVSLNPKTKKRDGYLQYFNTIIQYYKESNQIIILEPIKRTVASIGSLDAFKRVKEIIQEIRNTNNYARIAIDITGGKKSADVAAFLTAAIENKIDIFYTDFEQYNEGKPKCGTEFLNKLDNPYNIYNIQLINQAKELFKYHNYQAAFQIFSQAEQDLSSDGLDGVAKFDLNKERSIFSIMKISSEFYMYWDSFEYADANKKHFCCQKGIDVLRELILPNTISKIYEVENQFEYVKKICYDRFANADRRYMQGRYEDSLTRYSQSLEVACKSYAINIIISKSLTVQCELQTTDTDTKVYNFKSDTWLQWDIDYAGIAGIIDWLLGIKKLNWKIANKMYTLPKINENTIKKIFCKKFNIIEDISNTAFHKNIKQYTDIIEHRNDFIHVSSLAAKKDRVKIFCDFVLKMLECLYGEVDLSQYRFVREFNEDGSLCI
;
A
#
# COMPACT_ATOMS: atom_id res chain seq x y z
N MET A 1 -2.21 50.07 -55.73
CA MET A 1 -1.61 49.55 -56.98
C MET A 1 -2.26 48.21 -57.32
N LYS A 2 -2.67 48.10 -58.59
CA LYS A 2 -3.39 47.02 -59.30
C LYS A 2 -2.97 45.60 -58.82
N ALA A 3 -3.84 44.68 -58.39
CA ALA A 3 -5.06 44.10 -58.98
C ALA A 3 -4.91 43.35 -60.32
N LYS A 4 -3.70 43.07 -60.84
CA LYS A 4 -3.58 42.38 -62.15
C LYS A 4 -2.53 41.26 -62.30
N ILE A 5 -1.94 40.74 -61.23
CA ILE A 5 -1.10 39.52 -61.27
C ILE A 5 -1.57 38.51 -60.22
N VAL A 6 -2.89 38.37 -60.07
CA VAL A 6 -3.54 37.38 -59.18
C VAL A 6 -4.43 36.40 -59.96
N ASN A 7 -4.70 36.67 -61.25
CA ASN A 7 -5.67 35.90 -62.05
C ASN A 7 -5.09 34.87 -63.05
N LYS A 8 -3.87 34.37 -62.87
CA LYS A 8 -3.32 33.28 -63.73
C LYS A 8 -2.55 32.17 -63.00
N ARG A 9 -2.69 32.04 -61.68
CA ARG A 9 -2.18 30.93 -60.85
C ARG A 9 -3.35 30.06 -60.34
N LYS A 10 -4.27 29.74 -61.23
CA LYS A 10 -5.56 29.13 -60.88
C LYS A 10 -5.79 27.78 -61.55
N GLU A 11 -4.77 27.23 -62.19
CA GLU A 11 -4.95 25.98 -62.91
C GLU A 11 -4.20 24.84 -62.22
N TRP A 12 -3.04 24.29 -62.59
CA TRP A 12 -2.80 22.88 -62.20
C TRP A 12 -1.41 22.64 -61.58
N LEU A 13 -1.24 22.42 -60.28
CA LEU A 13 -1.91 21.45 -59.40
C LEU A 13 -3.09 21.85 -58.44
N ASP A 14 -3.44 23.08 -58.09
CA ASP A 14 -2.50 24.17 -58.11
C ASP A 14 -1.40 24.01 -57.05
N ASN A 15 -0.23 24.46 -57.46
CA ASN A 15 1.10 24.27 -56.89
C ASN A 15 1.27 24.75 -55.43
N ASP A 16 0.25 25.34 -54.82
CA ASP A 16 0.33 25.87 -53.45
C ASP A 16 0.41 24.76 -52.40
N ALA A 17 -0.20 23.58 -52.63
CA ALA A 17 -0.03 22.45 -51.71
C ALA A 17 1.40 21.88 -51.74
N ALA A 18 2.05 21.93 -52.90
CA ALA A 18 3.44 21.51 -53.11
C ALA A 18 4.43 22.57 -52.57
N ASN A 19 4.13 23.86 -52.73
CA ASN A 19 5.01 24.95 -52.31
C ASN A 19 4.83 25.37 -50.83
N ILE A 20 3.70 25.10 -50.17
CA ILE A 20 3.53 25.40 -48.73
C ILE A 20 4.34 24.46 -47.84
N LEU A 21 4.53 23.20 -48.27
CA LEU A 21 5.51 22.27 -47.68
C LEU A 21 6.96 22.72 -47.90
N ASP A 22 7.20 23.61 -48.87
CA ASP A 22 8.51 24.08 -49.31
C ASP A 22 8.87 25.49 -48.77
N ILE A 23 7.89 26.27 -48.32
CA ILE A 23 8.07 27.64 -47.80
C ILE A 23 8.15 27.67 -46.26
N TRP A 24 7.51 26.74 -45.54
CA TRP A 24 7.59 26.67 -44.07
C TRP A 24 8.95 26.13 -43.60
N THR A 25 9.48 25.16 -44.35
CA THR A 25 10.89 24.76 -44.41
C THR A 25 11.75 25.99 -44.71
N LYS A 26 11.63 26.64 -45.88
CA LYS A 26 12.56 27.70 -46.31
C LYS A 26 12.86 28.84 -45.34
N LYS A 27 11.94 29.26 -44.46
CA LYS A 27 12.20 30.32 -43.45
C LYS A 27 12.76 29.81 -42.12
N ALA A 28 12.56 28.53 -41.80
CA ALA A 28 13.30 27.86 -40.75
C ALA A 28 14.71 27.40 -41.24
N ASP A 29 14.91 27.40 -42.56
CA ASP A 29 16.10 26.94 -43.30
C ASP A 29 17.11 28.05 -43.67
N GLU A 30 16.88 29.31 -43.29
CA GLU A 30 17.83 30.40 -43.60
C GLU A 30 19.13 30.34 -42.77
N LEU A 31 19.32 29.30 -41.96
CA LEU A 31 20.56 29.12 -41.21
C LEU A 31 21.13 27.70 -41.28
N GLN A 32 22.40 27.67 -41.71
CA GLN A 32 23.49 26.72 -41.46
C GLN A 32 23.84 25.66 -42.50
N GLY A 33 25.00 25.90 -43.13
CA GLY A 33 25.88 24.86 -43.65
C GLY A 33 26.62 24.15 -42.52
N PHE A 34 26.72 22.82 -42.64
CA PHE A 34 27.48 21.95 -41.75
C PHE A 34 28.87 21.71 -42.36
N GLU A 35 29.91 22.21 -41.69
CA GLU A 35 31.30 21.83 -41.94
C GLU A 35 31.89 21.32 -40.60
N GLY A 36 31.76 20.03 -40.29
CA GLY A 36 32.33 19.47 -39.06
C GLY A 36 32.21 17.96 -38.89
N SER A 37 32.99 17.38 -37.97
CA SER A 37 32.86 15.98 -37.56
C SER A 37 31.65 15.78 -36.63
N LEU A 38 30.84 14.75 -36.90
CA LEU A 38 29.88 14.13 -35.99
C LEU A 38 30.59 13.71 -34.72
N ASN A 39 30.07 14.20 -33.60
CA ASN A 39 30.66 13.94 -32.33
C ASN A 39 29.97 12.76 -31.62
N TYR A 40 28.66 12.66 -31.39
CA TYR A 40 28.15 11.55 -30.54
C TYR A 40 26.67 11.20 -30.72
N PHE A 41 26.35 9.92 -30.91
CA PHE A 41 25.04 9.32 -30.62
C PHE A 41 25.15 8.38 -29.39
N GLY A 42 25.43 8.89 -28.20
CA GLY A 42 25.55 8.07 -26.97
C GLY A 42 26.66 8.56 -26.03
N ILE A 43 26.60 8.13 -24.76
CA ILE A 43 27.39 8.68 -23.63
C ILE A 43 28.91 8.60 -23.89
N ASN A 44 29.58 9.73 -23.61
CA ASN A 44 30.98 10.01 -23.89
C ASN A 44 31.98 9.22 -23.02
N GLU A 45 32.73 8.30 -23.63
CA GLU A 45 34.12 7.99 -23.21
C GLU A 45 35.01 7.86 -24.46
N ASN A 46 35.77 8.92 -24.76
CA ASN A 46 36.91 9.02 -25.68
C ASN A 46 36.62 9.34 -27.17
N GLY A 47 36.34 10.61 -27.45
CA GLY A 47 37.31 11.48 -28.13
C GLY A 47 37.71 11.33 -29.62
N GLU A 48 37.14 10.43 -30.42
CA GLU A 48 37.40 10.43 -31.89
C GLU A 48 36.11 10.72 -32.69
N GLY A 49 36.03 11.92 -33.27
CA GLY A 49 34.89 12.35 -34.09
C GLY A 49 34.92 11.81 -35.53
N PHE A 50 33.75 11.56 -36.12
CA PHE A 50 33.59 11.03 -37.48
C PHE A 50 33.11 12.12 -38.43
N ILE A 51 33.62 12.24 -39.66
CA ILE A 51 33.07 13.18 -40.66
C ILE A 51 32.12 12.41 -41.59
N ILE A 52 30.83 12.76 -41.62
CA ILE A 52 29.91 12.31 -42.68
C ILE A 52 29.74 13.47 -43.66
N ASP A 53 29.91 13.18 -44.95
CA ASP A 53 29.65 14.12 -46.03
C ASP A 53 28.15 14.33 -46.17
N THR A 54 27.69 15.53 -45.82
CA THR A 54 26.27 15.93 -45.84
C THR A 54 26.00 16.96 -46.92
N SER A 55 26.94 17.17 -47.84
CA SER A 55 26.89 18.24 -48.86
C SER A 55 25.69 18.13 -49.82
N ASP A 56 25.07 16.95 -49.93
CA ASP A 56 23.90 16.68 -50.79
C ASP A 56 22.54 16.58 -50.02
N LEU A 57 22.51 16.77 -48.69
CA LEU A 57 21.28 16.62 -47.88
C LEU A 57 20.77 17.98 -47.40
N GLU A 58 19.90 18.63 -48.19
CA GLU A 58 19.38 20.00 -47.94
C GLU A 58 18.46 20.17 -46.69
N HIS A 59 18.13 19.09 -45.94
CA HIS A 59 17.12 19.16 -44.87
C HIS A 59 17.59 18.55 -43.54
N TYR A 60 17.64 19.36 -42.47
CA TYR A 60 18.00 18.95 -41.10
C TYR A 60 17.33 17.65 -40.67
N PHE A 61 16.01 17.54 -40.87
CA PHE A 61 15.26 16.39 -40.39
C PHE A 61 15.62 15.10 -41.13
N LEU A 62 15.74 15.17 -42.46
CA LEU A 62 16.17 14.02 -43.26
C LEU A 62 17.61 13.65 -42.95
N GLN A 63 18.46 14.65 -42.69
CA GLN A 63 19.83 14.44 -42.22
C GLN A 63 19.82 13.73 -40.86
N SER A 64 19.04 14.18 -39.89
CA SER A 64 18.96 13.57 -38.55
C SER A 64 18.44 12.14 -38.60
N LEU A 65 17.39 11.85 -39.39
CA LEU A 65 16.90 10.48 -39.58
C LEU A 65 17.89 9.59 -40.34
N SER A 66 18.60 10.13 -41.34
CA SER A 66 19.60 9.37 -42.08
C SER A 66 20.79 9.03 -41.20
N LEU A 67 21.26 9.99 -40.40
CA LEU A 67 22.29 9.78 -39.39
C LEU A 67 21.82 8.77 -38.34
N PHE A 68 20.58 8.89 -37.86
CA PHE A 68 19.98 7.95 -36.92
C PHE A 68 19.97 6.53 -37.49
N LYS A 69 19.54 6.35 -38.75
CA LYS A 69 19.55 5.04 -39.43
C LYS A 69 20.95 4.45 -39.53
N ILE A 70 21.93 5.26 -39.92
CA ILE A 70 23.34 4.85 -39.99
C ILE A 70 23.84 4.42 -38.60
N THR A 71 23.60 5.24 -37.58
CA THR A 71 23.98 4.95 -36.20
C THR A 71 23.32 3.67 -35.70
N LEU A 72 22.02 3.51 -35.90
CA LEU A 72 21.26 2.34 -35.48
C LEU A 72 21.80 1.07 -36.15
N GLN A 73 22.06 1.11 -37.45
CA GLN A 73 22.65 -0.02 -38.18
C GLN A 73 24.02 -0.40 -37.63
N LYS A 74 24.87 0.59 -37.35
CA LYS A 74 26.20 0.38 -36.77
C LYS A 74 26.13 -0.21 -35.35
N GLN A 75 25.18 0.26 -34.53
CA GLN A 75 24.92 -0.32 -33.21
C GLN A 75 24.42 -1.76 -33.29
N ILE A 76 23.51 -2.06 -34.23
CA ILE A 76 23.03 -3.43 -34.49
C ILE A 76 24.20 -4.34 -34.89
N ASN A 77 25.10 -3.86 -35.74
CA ASN A 77 26.29 -4.58 -36.22
C ASN A 77 27.39 -4.72 -35.15
N ARG A 78 27.20 -4.11 -33.98
CA ARG A 78 28.20 -3.99 -32.91
C ARG A 78 29.51 -3.31 -33.37
N GLU A 79 29.41 -2.36 -34.28
CA GLU A 79 30.54 -1.54 -34.70
C GLU A 79 30.90 -0.56 -33.58
N ASN A 80 32.18 -0.45 -33.24
CA ASN A 80 32.63 0.57 -32.29
C ASN A 80 32.62 1.94 -32.99
N ILE A 81 31.59 2.73 -32.67
CA ILE A 81 31.44 4.10 -33.16
C ILE A 81 31.63 5.15 -32.05
N GLY A 82 32.38 4.83 -31.00
CA GLY A 82 32.66 5.76 -29.90
C GLY A 82 31.43 6.09 -29.06
N ILE A 83 30.40 5.25 -29.13
CA ILE A 83 29.16 5.34 -28.36
C ILE A 83 28.89 3.99 -27.68
N PRO A 84 28.33 3.98 -26.45
CA PRO A 84 27.91 2.74 -25.82
C PRO A 84 26.94 2.01 -26.73
N PHE A 85 27.07 0.69 -26.84
CA PHE A 85 26.05 -0.09 -27.48
C PHE A 85 24.72 0.21 -26.78
N LEU A 86 23.68 0.58 -27.54
CA LEU A 86 22.33 0.47 -27.02
C LEU A 86 22.21 -0.96 -26.49
N GLU A 87 22.00 -1.10 -25.18
CA GLU A 87 21.51 -2.37 -24.65
C GLU A 87 20.35 -2.77 -25.54
N LYS A 88 20.41 -3.99 -26.09
CA LYS A 88 19.45 -4.46 -27.09
C LYS A 88 18.05 -4.01 -26.64
N PRO A 89 17.39 -3.09 -27.37
CA PRO A 89 16.18 -2.47 -26.85
C PRO A 89 15.21 -3.59 -26.52
N LEU A 90 14.65 -3.55 -25.31
CA LEU A 90 13.58 -4.47 -24.94
C LEU A 90 12.52 -4.36 -26.04
N ASN A 91 12.16 -5.48 -26.67
CA ASN A 91 11.06 -5.46 -27.64
C ASN A 91 9.80 -4.96 -26.92
N TYR A 92 9.23 -3.85 -27.40
CA TYR A 92 7.99 -3.29 -26.90
C TYR A 92 6.82 -3.75 -27.77
N ASP A 93 5.76 -4.26 -27.14
CA ASP A 93 4.52 -4.59 -27.83
C ASP A 93 3.79 -3.31 -28.27
N ALA A 94 3.93 -2.22 -27.51
CA ALA A 94 3.24 -0.97 -27.77
C ALA A 94 4.03 0.26 -27.33
N LEU A 95 3.95 1.32 -28.15
CA LEU A 95 4.37 2.67 -27.81
C LEU A 95 3.17 3.61 -27.91
N ILE A 96 2.88 4.34 -26.84
CA ILE A 96 1.90 5.44 -26.84
C ILE A 96 2.69 6.73 -27.02
N THR A 97 2.38 7.53 -28.03
CA THR A 97 3.13 8.75 -28.33
C THR A 97 2.21 9.96 -28.32
N ILE A 98 2.58 11.00 -27.58
CA ILE A 98 1.84 12.25 -27.52
C ILE A 98 2.26 13.14 -28.71
N ILE A 99 1.30 13.47 -29.57
CA ILE A 99 1.55 14.14 -30.85
C ILE A 99 1.41 15.66 -30.70
N GLY A 100 2.54 16.35 -30.80
CA GLY A 100 2.66 17.81 -30.89
C GLY A 100 2.70 18.33 -32.32
N PHE A 101 3.49 19.38 -32.56
CA PHE A 101 3.72 19.95 -33.90
C PHE A 101 5.08 19.59 -34.48
N SER A 102 5.96 19.00 -33.67
CA SER A 102 7.30 18.55 -34.05
C SER A 102 7.29 17.01 -34.14
N PRO A 103 7.10 16.43 -35.34
CA PRO A 103 7.06 14.99 -35.50
C PRO A 103 8.44 14.34 -35.37
N GLU A 104 9.51 15.13 -35.50
CA GLU A 104 10.88 14.67 -35.63
C GLU A 104 11.36 13.85 -34.42
N PRO A 105 11.34 14.38 -33.18
CA PRO A 105 11.74 13.60 -32.00
C PRO A 105 10.89 12.33 -31.79
N LEU A 106 9.60 12.39 -32.11
CA LEU A 106 8.71 11.24 -31.97
C LEU A 106 9.10 10.09 -32.90
N LEU A 107 9.56 10.43 -34.11
CA LEU A 107 10.03 9.44 -35.08
C LEU A 107 11.36 8.81 -34.65
N HIS A 108 12.24 9.55 -33.96
CA HIS A 108 13.42 8.96 -33.32
C HIS A 108 13.02 7.90 -32.28
N THR A 109 12.08 8.22 -31.37
CA THR A 109 11.60 7.24 -30.38
C THR A 109 10.98 6.01 -31.04
N ILE A 110 10.11 6.19 -32.05
CA ILE A 110 9.44 5.08 -32.76
C ILE A 110 10.47 4.16 -33.41
N LEU A 111 11.46 4.72 -34.12
CA LEU A 111 12.46 3.93 -34.85
C LEU A 111 13.49 3.27 -33.90
N ALA A 112 13.83 3.93 -32.79
CA ALA A 112 14.76 3.42 -31.78
C ALA A 112 14.16 2.25 -30.99
N LEU A 113 12.92 2.41 -30.51
CA LEU A 113 12.24 1.38 -29.71
C LEU A 113 11.66 0.26 -30.58
N ALA A 114 11.39 0.55 -31.85
CA ALA A 114 10.81 -0.37 -32.82
C ALA A 114 9.62 -1.19 -32.28
N PRO A 115 8.61 -0.53 -31.69
CA PRO A 115 7.48 -1.23 -31.08
C PRO A 115 6.62 -1.92 -32.14
N GLU A 116 5.95 -3.03 -31.80
CA GLU A 116 5.03 -3.69 -32.74
C GLU A 116 3.89 -2.75 -33.17
N LYS A 117 3.39 -1.95 -32.23
CA LYS A 117 2.31 -0.99 -32.44
C LYS A 117 2.61 0.39 -31.87
N VAL A 118 2.25 1.44 -32.61
CA VAL A 118 2.32 2.84 -32.17
C VAL A 118 0.92 3.42 -32.06
N TYR A 119 0.58 3.96 -30.90
CA TYR A 119 -0.70 4.56 -30.57
C TYR A 119 -0.56 6.08 -30.42
N PRO A 120 -0.90 6.87 -31.46
CA PRO A 120 -0.84 8.32 -31.38
C PRO A 120 -1.96 8.90 -30.53
N VAL A 121 -1.62 9.83 -29.64
CA VAL A 121 -2.56 10.65 -28.88
C VAL A 121 -2.38 12.10 -29.31
N ALA A 122 -3.38 12.66 -30.00
CA ALA A 122 -3.30 13.98 -30.60
C ALA A 122 -4.45 14.87 -30.15
N THR A 123 -4.20 16.18 -30.16
CA THR A 123 -5.26 17.20 -30.07
C THR A 123 -5.93 17.39 -31.43
N ASP A 124 -7.07 18.10 -31.46
CA ASP A 124 -7.68 18.47 -32.74
C ASP A 124 -6.72 19.31 -33.59
N GLU A 125 -5.98 20.23 -32.97
CA GLU A 125 -5.03 21.10 -33.67
C GLU A 125 -3.85 20.32 -34.25
N SER A 126 -3.25 19.41 -33.49
CA SER A 126 -2.13 18.60 -34.01
C SER A 126 -2.59 17.61 -35.06
N ALA A 127 -3.77 16.99 -34.91
CA ALA A 127 -4.30 16.12 -35.95
C ALA A 127 -4.74 16.91 -37.23
N ASP A 128 -5.16 18.18 -37.11
CA ASP A 128 -5.40 19.06 -38.27
C ASP A 128 -4.10 19.42 -38.97
N TYR A 129 -3.07 19.75 -38.20
CA TYR A 129 -1.75 20.09 -38.70
C TYR A 129 -1.18 18.98 -39.60
N TYR A 130 -1.34 17.72 -39.20
CA TYR A 130 -0.93 16.56 -40.02
C TYR A 130 -1.97 16.11 -41.06
N LYS A 131 -3.01 16.91 -41.32
CA LYS A 131 -4.04 16.66 -42.34
C LYS A 131 -4.67 15.26 -42.23
N VAL A 132 -4.92 14.80 -41.01
CA VAL A 132 -5.57 13.50 -40.78
C VAL A 132 -6.92 13.49 -41.50
N SER A 133 -7.04 12.62 -42.50
CA SER A 133 -8.10 12.71 -43.51
C SER A 133 -9.49 12.52 -42.89
N LEU A 134 -10.50 13.23 -43.39
CA LEU A 134 -11.88 12.99 -43.00
C LEU A 134 -12.41 11.78 -43.74
N ASN A 135 -12.97 10.81 -43.02
CA ASN A 135 -13.77 9.74 -43.58
C ASN A 135 -14.91 10.37 -44.42
N PRO A 136 -15.01 10.05 -45.73
CA PRO A 136 -15.94 10.72 -46.63
C PRO A 136 -17.42 10.56 -46.25
N LYS A 137 -17.76 9.48 -45.54
CA LYS A 137 -19.14 9.15 -45.16
C LYS A 137 -19.53 9.73 -43.80
N THR A 138 -18.65 9.64 -42.80
CA THR A 138 -18.97 10.08 -41.44
C THR A 138 -18.59 11.54 -41.18
N LYS A 139 -17.79 12.15 -42.07
CA LYS A 139 -17.11 13.44 -41.86
C LYS A 139 -16.30 13.49 -40.55
N LYS A 140 -15.94 12.34 -39.99
CA LYS A 140 -15.02 12.21 -38.86
C LYS A 140 -13.63 11.87 -39.38
N ARG A 141 -12.58 12.32 -38.72
CA ARG A 141 -11.20 11.94 -39.09
C ARG A 141 -11.06 10.41 -39.11
N ASP A 142 -10.43 9.87 -40.16
CA ASP A 142 -10.10 8.45 -40.27
C ASP A 142 -8.97 8.04 -39.32
N GLY A 143 -8.27 9.02 -38.77
CA GLY A 143 -7.26 8.87 -37.73
C GLY A 143 -5.87 8.56 -38.27
N TYR A 144 -5.69 8.36 -39.58
CA TYR A 144 -4.41 7.92 -40.13
C TYR A 144 -3.42 9.07 -40.30
N LEU A 145 -2.30 8.99 -39.59
CA LEU A 145 -1.15 9.89 -39.74
C LEU A 145 -0.27 9.42 -40.90
N GLN A 146 -0.69 9.69 -42.15
CA GLN A 146 0.03 9.27 -43.36
C GLN A 146 1.50 9.71 -43.37
N TYR A 147 1.77 10.93 -42.91
CA TYR A 147 3.14 11.45 -42.78
C TYR A 147 4.04 10.53 -41.95
N PHE A 148 3.61 10.17 -40.74
CA PHE A 148 4.37 9.27 -39.86
C PHE A 148 4.56 7.91 -40.51
N ASN A 149 3.49 7.34 -41.08
CA ASN A 149 3.58 6.02 -41.71
C ASN A 149 4.58 6.01 -42.87
N THR A 150 4.59 7.04 -43.73
CA THR A 150 5.55 7.14 -44.84
C THR A 150 6.99 7.19 -44.33
N ILE A 151 7.28 8.01 -43.32
CA ILE A 151 8.63 8.12 -42.75
C ILE A 151 9.04 6.81 -42.09
N ILE A 152 8.16 6.17 -41.31
CA ILE A 152 8.42 4.86 -40.69
C ILE A 152 8.74 3.82 -41.75
N GLN A 153 7.96 3.70 -42.83
CA GLN A 153 8.24 2.70 -43.88
C GLN A 153 9.58 2.94 -44.59
N TYR A 154 10.01 4.20 -44.71
CA TYR A 154 11.28 4.54 -45.37
C TYR A 154 12.49 4.27 -44.47
N TYR A 155 12.39 4.57 -43.18
CA TYR A 155 13.52 4.53 -42.25
C TYR A 155 13.61 3.26 -41.39
N LYS A 156 12.52 2.51 -41.21
CA LYS A 156 12.56 1.26 -40.44
C LYS A 156 13.53 0.26 -41.06
N GLU A 157 14.08 -0.60 -40.21
CA GLU A 157 14.89 -1.72 -40.65
C GLU A 157 14.04 -2.86 -41.21
N SER A 158 14.65 -3.70 -42.06
CA SER A 158 13.94 -4.77 -42.78
C SER A 158 13.28 -5.81 -41.85
N ASN A 159 13.82 -5.98 -40.65
CA ASN A 159 13.31 -6.89 -39.61
C ASN A 159 12.31 -6.21 -38.66
N GLN A 160 12.11 -4.89 -38.75
CA GLN A 160 11.19 -4.16 -37.88
C GLN A 160 9.77 -4.18 -38.46
N ILE A 161 8.82 -4.60 -37.62
CA ILE A 161 7.40 -4.56 -37.92
C ILE A 161 6.78 -3.51 -36.99
N ILE A 162 6.55 -2.32 -37.54
CA ILE A 162 5.96 -1.19 -36.81
C ILE A 162 4.61 -0.86 -37.46
N ILE A 163 3.53 -1.01 -36.69
CA ILE A 163 2.16 -0.71 -37.13
C ILE A 163 1.69 0.58 -36.44
N LEU A 164 1.39 1.62 -37.23
CA LEU A 164 0.82 2.86 -36.72
C LEU A 164 -0.71 2.74 -36.64
N GLU A 165 -1.25 2.76 -35.42
CA GLU A 165 -2.69 2.73 -35.17
C GLU A 165 -3.30 4.10 -35.47
N PRO A 166 -4.56 4.16 -35.95
CA PRO A 166 -5.23 5.43 -36.21
C PRO A 166 -5.58 6.16 -34.90
N ILE A 167 -5.59 7.50 -34.94
CA ILE A 167 -6.13 8.34 -33.88
C ILE A 167 -7.65 8.08 -33.77
N LYS A 168 -8.04 7.21 -32.84
CA LYS A 168 -9.45 6.84 -32.62
C LYS A 168 -10.30 8.02 -32.14
N ARG A 169 -9.74 8.86 -31.27
CA ARG A 169 -10.32 10.11 -30.80
C ARG A 169 -9.21 11.08 -30.42
N THR A 170 -9.43 12.36 -30.69
CA THR A 170 -8.57 13.45 -30.24
C THR A 170 -8.81 13.74 -28.76
N VAL A 171 -7.85 14.42 -28.15
CA VAL A 171 -7.95 14.91 -26.77
C VAL A 171 -8.08 16.42 -26.73
N ALA A 172 -8.77 16.95 -25.73
CA ALA A 172 -8.88 18.38 -25.54
C ALA A 172 -7.50 19.05 -25.46
N SER A 173 -7.35 20.16 -26.17
CA SER A 173 -6.07 20.88 -26.24
C SER A 173 -5.75 21.68 -24.97
N ILE A 174 -6.74 21.82 -24.08
CA ILE A 174 -6.63 22.41 -22.75
C ILE A 174 -7.28 21.41 -21.78
N GLY A 175 -6.46 20.80 -20.93
CA GLY A 175 -6.93 19.89 -19.87
C GLY A 175 -6.17 18.57 -19.85
N SER A 176 -5.50 18.29 -18.73
CA SER A 176 -4.76 17.04 -18.50
C SER A 176 -5.67 15.81 -18.38
N LEU A 177 -6.95 15.98 -18.02
CA LEU A 177 -7.85 14.87 -17.75
C LEU A 177 -8.18 14.01 -18.99
N ASP A 178 -8.34 14.63 -20.16
CA ASP A 178 -8.73 13.89 -21.36
C ASP A 178 -7.56 13.10 -21.94
N ALA A 179 -6.35 13.69 -21.91
CA ALA A 179 -5.10 12.99 -22.20
C ALA A 179 -4.89 11.81 -21.24
N PHE A 180 -5.05 12.02 -19.93
CA PHE A 180 -4.97 10.95 -18.92
C PHE A 180 -5.94 9.80 -19.23
N LYS A 181 -7.22 10.12 -19.47
CA LYS A 181 -8.24 9.13 -19.82
C LYS A 181 -7.88 8.37 -21.09
N ARG A 182 -7.42 9.07 -22.13
CA ARG A 182 -7.11 8.42 -23.41
C ARG A 182 -5.90 7.49 -23.31
N VAL A 183 -4.83 7.92 -22.65
CA VAL A 183 -3.66 7.07 -22.40
C VAL A 183 -4.07 5.82 -21.61
N LYS A 184 -4.89 6.00 -20.57
CA LYS A 184 -5.41 4.88 -19.77
C LYS A 184 -6.27 3.91 -20.58
N GLU A 185 -7.16 4.41 -21.44
CA GLU A 185 -7.96 3.58 -22.36
C GLU A 185 -7.06 2.74 -23.26
N ILE A 186 -6.01 3.33 -23.85
CA ILE A 186 -5.07 2.62 -24.71
C ILE A 186 -4.36 1.51 -23.95
N ILE A 187 -3.86 1.81 -22.73
CA ILE A 187 -3.21 0.80 -21.87
C ILE A 187 -4.17 -0.37 -21.59
N GLN A 188 -5.43 -0.08 -21.29
CA GLN A 188 -6.45 -1.11 -21.06
C GLN A 188 -6.76 -1.91 -22.32
N GLU A 189 -6.90 -1.27 -23.47
CA GLU A 189 -7.09 -1.93 -24.77
C GLU A 189 -5.95 -2.92 -25.06
N ILE A 190 -4.70 -2.50 -24.83
CA ILE A 190 -3.51 -3.34 -24.99
C ILE A 190 -3.54 -4.51 -24.00
N ARG A 191 -3.74 -4.25 -22.71
CA ARG A 191 -3.70 -5.28 -21.65
C ARG A 191 -4.85 -6.29 -21.74
N ASN A 192 -6.01 -5.88 -22.25
CA ASN A 192 -7.11 -6.78 -22.54
C ASN A 192 -6.76 -7.79 -23.65
N THR A 193 -5.83 -7.43 -24.54
CA THR A 193 -5.33 -8.30 -25.60
C THR A 193 -4.13 -9.13 -25.13
N ASN A 194 -3.20 -8.51 -24.42
CA ASN A 194 -2.03 -9.14 -23.83
C ASN A 194 -1.71 -8.51 -22.46
N ASN A 195 -2.04 -9.22 -21.39
CA ASN A 195 -1.85 -8.74 -20.01
C ASN A 195 -0.37 -8.55 -19.63
N TYR A 196 0.56 -9.12 -20.40
CA TYR A 196 2.01 -9.03 -20.19
C TYR A 196 2.70 -8.13 -21.21
N ALA A 197 1.94 -7.38 -22.02
CA ALA A 197 2.49 -6.46 -22.99
C ALA A 197 3.44 -5.45 -22.33
N ARG A 198 4.61 -5.27 -22.94
CA ARG A 198 5.57 -4.22 -22.62
C ARG A 198 5.14 -2.94 -23.32
N ILE A 199 4.79 -1.95 -22.51
CA ILE A 199 4.24 -0.67 -22.98
C ILE A 199 5.27 0.42 -22.66
N ALA A 200 5.55 1.23 -23.67
CA ALA A 200 6.30 2.47 -23.55
C ALA A 200 5.39 3.69 -23.79
N ILE A 201 5.72 4.81 -23.17
CA ILE A 201 5.08 6.11 -23.41
C ILE A 201 6.15 7.14 -23.77
N ASP A 202 5.99 7.77 -24.93
CA ASP A 202 6.81 8.90 -25.37
C ASP A 202 6.10 10.22 -25.03
N ILE A 203 6.73 11.01 -24.16
CA ILE A 203 6.24 12.31 -23.70
C ILE A 203 7.00 13.49 -24.31
N THR A 204 7.73 13.27 -25.40
CA THR A 204 8.54 14.31 -26.05
C THR A 204 7.72 15.35 -26.78
N GLY A 205 6.63 14.91 -27.42
CA GLY A 205 5.74 15.76 -28.19
C GLY A 205 4.48 16.10 -27.41
N GLY A 206 3.78 17.13 -27.87
CA GLY A 206 2.49 17.53 -27.32
C GLY A 206 2.54 18.88 -26.62
N LYS A 207 1.45 19.18 -25.92
CA LYS A 207 1.43 20.29 -24.96
C LYS A 207 1.80 19.72 -23.61
N LYS A 208 2.56 20.48 -22.81
CA LYS A 208 2.98 20.10 -21.44
C LYS A 208 1.89 19.46 -20.57
N SER A 209 0.63 19.91 -20.69
CA SER A 209 -0.48 19.33 -19.93
C SER A 209 -0.83 17.88 -20.33
N ALA A 210 -0.66 17.51 -21.60
CA ALA A 210 -0.83 16.15 -22.09
C ALA A 210 0.36 15.27 -21.70
N ASP A 211 1.57 15.81 -21.78
CA ASP A 211 2.82 15.12 -21.42
C ASP A 211 2.82 14.74 -19.93
N VAL A 212 2.47 15.70 -19.06
CA VAL A 212 2.29 15.46 -17.62
C VAL A 212 1.19 14.44 -17.34
N ALA A 213 0.09 14.46 -18.10
CA ALA A 213 -0.99 13.50 -17.94
C ALA A 213 -0.56 12.08 -18.34
N ALA A 214 0.21 11.95 -19.41
CA ALA A 214 0.76 10.69 -19.87
C ALA A 214 1.79 10.14 -18.88
N PHE A 215 2.71 10.98 -18.41
CA PHE A 215 3.65 10.64 -17.34
C PHE A 215 2.92 10.18 -16.07
N LEU A 216 1.91 10.92 -15.61
CA LEU A 216 1.13 10.55 -14.43
C LEU A 216 0.40 9.21 -14.62
N THR A 217 -0.12 8.96 -15.81
CA THR A 217 -0.77 7.68 -16.13
C THR A 217 0.25 6.55 -16.04
N ALA A 218 1.43 6.71 -16.65
CA ALA A 218 2.53 5.76 -16.54
C ALA A 218 3.00 5.56 -15.09
N ALA A 219 2.99 6.63 -14.29
CA ALA A 219 3.45 6.59 -12.91
C ALA A 219 2.55 5.76 -12.00
N ILE A 220 1.23 5.80 -12.26
CA ILE A 220 0.19 5.07 -11.52
C ILE A 220 0.03 3.63 -12.06
N GLU A 221 0.20 3.43 -13.36
CA GLU A 221 0.04 2.14 -14.00
C GLU A 221 1.36 1.34 -13.97
N ASN A 222 1.35 0.16 -13.34
CA ASN A 222 2.56 -0.64 -13.18
C ASN A 222 3.18 -1.07 -14.51
N LYS A 223 4.51 -1.21 -14.56
CA LYS A 223 5.28 -1.77 -15.70
C LYS A 223 5.09 -1.02 -17.02
N ILE A 224 5.16 0.30 -16.98
CA ILE A 224 5.19 1.16 -18.16
C ILE A 224 6.49 1.96 -18.14
N ASP A 225 7.22 1.89 -19.23
CA ASP A 225 8.45 2.67 -19.40
C ASP A 225 8.12 4.02 -20.04
N ILE A 226 8.80 5.07 -19.58
CA ILE A 226 8.57 6.43 -20.05
C ILE A 226 9.83 6.88 -20.78
N PHE A 227 9.65 7.49 -21.94
CA PHE A 227 10.73 7.99 -22.78
C PHE A 227 10.54 9.46 -23.13
N TYR A 228 11.67 10.14 -23.27
CA TYR A 228 11.78 11.51 -23.74
C TYR A 228 13.02 11.61 -24.63
N THR A 229 12.89 12.18 -25.83
CA THR A 229 14.06 12.50 -26.67
C THR A 229 14.65 13.82 -26.21
N ASP A 230 15.89 13.77 -25.74
CA ASP A 230 16.67 14.92 -25.34
C ASP A 230 17.79 15.19 -26.35
N PHE A 231 18.55 16.26 -26.17
CA PHE A 231 19.67 16.62 -27.04
C PHE A 231 20.78 17.31 -26.25
N GLU A 232 22.03 17.10 -26.66
CA GLU A 232 23.19 17.69 -25.95
C GLU A 232 23.51 19.11 -26.42
N GLN A 233 23.34 19.38 -27.72
CA GLN A 233 23.77 20.63 -28.32
C GLN A 233 22.60 21.33 -29.02
N TYR A 234 22.67 22.65 -28.99
CA TYR A 234 21.67 23.51 -29.59
C TYR A 234 22.35 24.47 -30.56
N ASN A 235 21.76 24.65 -31.72
CA ASN A 235 22.18 25.62 -32.71
C ASN A 235 20.97 26.43 -33.17
N GLU A 236 20.99 27.74 -32.92
CA GLU A 236 20.00 28.71 -33.42
C GLU A 236 18.52 28.34 -33.22
N GLY A 237 18.15 27.82 -32.05
CA GLY A 237 16.75 27.46 -31.81
C GLY A 237 16.40 26.01 -32.18
N LYS A 238 17.38 25.19 -32.57
CA LYS A 238 17.18 23.79 -32.91
C LYS A 238 18.24 22.90 -32.26
N PRO A 239 17.92 21.63 -31.94
CA PRO A 239 18.94 20.66 -31.61
C PRO A 239 19.98 20.58 -32.73
N LYS A 240 21.23 20.30 -32.38
CA LYS A 240 22.24 20.00 -33.39
C LYS A 240 22.01 18.57 -33.89
N CYS A 241 22.01 18.42 -35.21
CA CYS A 241 21.76 17.15 -35.88
C CYS A 241 22.74 16.08 -35.40
N GLY A 242 22.21 14.94 -34.99
CA GLY A 242 22.99 13.83 -34.47
C GLY A 242 23.44 13.97 -33.02
N THR A 243 22.82 14.88 -32.25
CA THR A 243 23.03 14.99 -30.79
C THR A 243 21.80 14.61 -29.99
N GLU A 244 20.74 14.18 -30.67
CA GLU A 244 19.52 13.68 -30.07
C GLU A 244 19.75 12.28 -29.46
N PHE A 245 19.23 12.06 -28.25
CA PHE A 245 19.29 10.77 -27.58
C PHE A 245 17.98 10.45 -26.86
N LEU A 246 17.64 9.16 -26.83
CA LEU A 246 16.43 8.69 -26.18
C LEU A 246 16.72 8.42 -24.69
N ASN A 247 16.09 9.19 -23.82
CA ASN A 247 16.23 9.04 -22.38
C ASN A 247 15.05 8.25 -21.80
N LYS A 248 15.34 7.19 -21.03
CA LYS A 248 14.32 6.48 -20.23
C LYS A 248 14.16 7.22 -18.91
N LEU A 249 12.97 7.73 -18.65
CA LEU A 249 12.67 8.45 -17.41
C LEU A 249 12.33 7.46 -16.30
N ASP A 250 12.97 7.66 -15.15
CA ASP A 250 12.64 6.91 -13.95
C ASP A 250 11.29 7.35 -13.38
N ASN A 251 10.51 6.39 -12.88
CA ASN A 251 9.24 6.69 -12.22
C ASN A 251 9.47 6.94 -10.71
N PRO A 252 9.38 8.19 -10.22
CA PRO A 252 9.58 8.48 -8.80
C PRO A 252 8.53 7.79 -7.92
N TYR A 253 7.33 7.50 -8.44
CA TYR A 253 6.30 6.80 -7.69
C TYR A 253 6.71 5.36 -7.34
N ASN A 254 7.45 4.71 -8.24
CA ASN A 254 8.05 3.39 -8.03
C ASN A 254 9.31 3.48 -7.18
N ILE A 255 10.22 4.42 -7.48
CA ILE A 255 11.48 4.59 -6.73
C ILE A 255 11.20 4.81 -5.24
N TYR A 256 10.25 5.69 -4.92
CA TYR A 256 9.89 6.02 -3.54
C TYR A 256 8.83 5.09 -2.96
N ASN A 257 8.39 4.05 -3.69
CA ASN A 257 7.38 3.08 -3.23
C ASN A 257 6.10 3.72 -2.62
N ILE A 258 5.68 4.88 -3.14
CA ILE A 258 4.70 5.77 -2.49
C ILE A 258 3.39 5.04 -2.19
N GLN A 259 2.86 4.28 -3.16
CA GLN A 259 1.62 3.53 -2.99
C GLN A 259 1.73 2.44 -1.94
N LEU A 260 2.80 1.64 -1.97
CA LEU A 260 3.01 0.54 -1.04
C LEU A 260 3.12 1.06 0.40
N ILE A 261 3.84 2.17 0.61
CA ILE A 261 3.98 2.78 1.94
C ILE A 261 2.64 3.30 2.45
N ASN A 262 1.86 4.00 1.61
CA ASN A 262 0.55 4.49 2.00
C ASN A 262 -0.39 3.33 2.37
N GLN A 263 -0.35 2.23 1.61
CA GLN A 263 -1.10 1.01 1.94
C GLN A 263 -0.65 0.40 3.27
N ALA A 264 0.66 0.32 3.53
CA ALA A 264 1.20 -0.20 4.79
C ALA A 264 0.83 0.68 6.00
N LYS A 265 0.88 2.00 5.85
CA LYS A 265 0.43 2.97 6.87
C LYS A 265 -1.05 2.79 7.19
N GLU A 266 -1.90 2.64 6.18
CA GLU A 266 -3.32 2.36 6.40
C GLU A 266 -3.54 1.01 7.11
N LEU A 267 -2.83 -0.05 6.69
CA LEU A 267 -2.89 -1.36 7.36
C LEU A 267 -2.48 -1.26 8.83
N PHE A 268 -1.40 -0.53 9.12
CA PHE A 268 -0.93 -0.27 10.47
C PHE A 268 -1.97 0.49 11.31
N LYS A 269 -2.58 1.54 10.74
CA LYS A 269 -3.65 2.33 11.36
C LYS A 269 -4.85 1.49 11.76
N TYR A 270 -5.18 0.47 10.97
CA TYR A 270 -6.25 -0.50 11.24
C TYR A 270 -5.74 -1.79 11.93
N HIS A 271 -4.61 -1.71 12.63
CA HIS A 271 -4.04 -2.78 13.47
C HIS A 271 -3.65 -4.07 12.72
N ASN A 272 -3.53 -4.02 11.39
CA ASN A 272 -3.06 -5.14 10.58
C ASN A 272 -1.53 -5.14 10.47
N TYR A 273 -0.89 -5.32 11.62
CA TYR A 273 0.56 -5.16 11.81
C TYR A 273 1.38 -6.17 10.99
N GLN A 274 0.89 -7.41 10.85
CA GLN A 274 1.57 -8.43 10.07
C GLN A 274 1.65 -8.06 8.58
N ALA A 275 0.53 -7.61 8.00
CA ALA A 275 0.52 -7.18 6.60
C ALA A 275 1.34 -5.90 6.39
N ALA A 276 1.26 -4.95 7.32
CA ALA A 276 2.10 -3.74 7.29
C ALA A 276 3.60 -4.09 7.34
N PHE A 277 4.01 -4.99 8.24
CA PHE A 277 5.37 -5.48 8.36
C PHE A 277 5.88 -6.11 7.05
N GLN A 278 5.07 -6.95 6.40
CA GLN A 278 5.43 -7.56 5.11
C GLN A 278 5.69 -6.51 4.03
N ILE A 279 4.82 -5.51 3.90
CA ILE A 279 4.98 -4.45 2.90
C ILE A 279 6.18 -3.56 3.22
N PHE A 280 6.39 -3.16 4.48
CA PHE A 280 7.57 -2.36 4.84
C PHE A 280 8.88 -3.14 4.62
N SER A 281 8.87 -4.46 4.85
CA SER A 281 10.02 -5.32 4.57
C SER A 281 10.33 -5.37 3.07
N GLN A 282 9.29 -5.52 2.23
CA GLN A 282 9.46 -5.48 0.78
C GLN A 282 9.98 -4.11 0.32
N ALA A 283 9.39 -3.02 0.79
CA ALA A 283 9.80 -1.67 0.41
C ALA A 283 11.25 -1.35 0.83
N GLU A 284 11.68 -1.79 2.02
CA GLU A 284 13.07 -1.68 2.45
C GLU A 284 14.01 -2.54 1.60
N GLN A 285 13.59 -3.75 1.19
CA GLN A 285 14.37 -4.63 0.32
C GLN A 285 14.52 -4.04 -1.09
N ASP A 286 13.45 -3.48 -1.65
CA ASP A 286 13.47 -2.83 -2.97
C ASP A 286 14.42 -1.63 -2.98
N LEU A 287 14.54 -0.92 -1.85
CA LEU A 287 15.55 0.12 -1.63
C LEU A 287 16.94 -0.41 -1.24
N SER A 288 17.10 -1.71 -0.99
CA SER A 288 18.38 -2.32 -0.59
C SER A 288 19.04 -3.14 -1.70
N SER A 289 18.31 -3.50 -2.76
CA SER A 289 18.84 -4.32 -3.83
C SER A 289 19.80 -3.53 -4.73
N ASP A 290 21.01 -4.07 -4.95
CA ASP A 290 22.03 -3.62 -5.90
C ASP A 290 21.54 -3.53 -7.37
N GLY A 291 20.29 -3.93 -7.65
CA GLY A 291 19.67 -3.94 -8.97
C GLY A 291 19.01 -2.63 -9.39
N LEU A 292 19.00 -1.62 -8.54
CA LEU A 292 18.73 -0.25 -8.93
C LEU A 292 20.04 0.52 -8.80
N ASP A 293 20.58 1.02 -9.91
CA ASP A 293 21.50 2.17 -9.89
C ASP A 293 20.95 3.33 -9.00
N GLY A 294 19.64 3.31 -8.74
CA GLY A 294 18.82 4.22 -7.96
C GLY A 294 19.25 4.55 -6.53
N VAL A 295 19.76 3.62 -5.70
CA VAL A 295 20.04 3.96 -4.28
C VAL A 295 21.18 4.97 -4.16
N ALA A 296 22.25 4.75 -4.95
CA ALA A 296 23.36 5.69 -5.09
C ALA A 296 22.98 6.89 -5.97
N LYS A 297 22.21 6.68 -7.05
CA LYS A 297 21.77 7.73 -7.98
C LYS A 297 20.83 8.75 -7.34
N PHE A 298 20.02 8.36 -6.35
CA PHE A 298 19.00 9.22 -5.73
C PHE A 298 19.18 9.47 -4.23
N ASP A 299 20.27 8.99 -3.61
CA ASP A 299 20.58 9.14 -2.17
C ASP A 299 19.41 8.75 -1.24
N LEU A 300 18.86 7.54 -1.43
CA LEU A 300 17.65 7.06 -0.74
C LEU A 300 17.92 6.50 0.67
N ASN A 301 19.06 6.85 1.27
CA ASN A 301 19.46 6.34 2.58
C ASN A 301 18.51 6.78 3.69
N LYS A 302 17.95 7.99 3.56
CA LYS A 302 16.97 8.53 4.50
C LYS A 302 15.66 7.75 4.45
N GLU A 303 15.12 7.54 3.25
CA GLU A 303 13.89 6.79 2.99
C GLU A 303 14.01 5.34 3.48
N ARG A 304 15.14 4.69 3.19
CA ARG A 304 15.44 3.35 3.71
C ARG A 304 15.44 3.31 5.23
N SER A 305 16.04 4.29 5.89
CA SER A 305 16.06 4.39 7.35
C SER A 305 14.65 4.56 7.92
N ILE A 306 13.82 5.40 7.29
CA ILE A 306 12.41 5.59 7.64
C ILE A 306 11.65 4.26 7.55
N PHE A 307 11.85 3.49 6.47
CA PHE A 307 11.16 2.20 6.30
C PHE A 307 11.63 1.17 7.31
N SER A 308 12.90 1.18 7.68
CA SER A 308 13.43 0.31 8.72
C SER A 308 12.74 0.57 10.07
N ILE A 309 12.53 1.85 10.44
CA ILE A 309 11.80 2.23 11.66
C ILE A 309 10.34 1.75 11.59
N MET A 310 9.65 1.97 10.47
CA MET A 310 8.26 1.53 10.29
C MET A 310 8.11 0.01 10.32
N LYS A 311 9.06 -0.71 9.71
CA LYS A 311 9.17 -2.18 9.72
C LYS A 311 9.32 -2.70 11.15
N ILE A 312 10.31 -2.20 11.89
CA ILE A 312 10.56 -2.60 13.29
C ILE A 312 9.34 -2.29 14.17
N SER A 313 8.71 -1.14 13.96
CA SER A 313 7.50 -0.75 14.69
C SER A 313 6.32 -1.68 14.41
N SER A 314 6.12 -2.07 13.16
CA SER A 314 5.08 -3.02 12.76
C SER A 314 5.36 -4.42 13.33
N GLU A 315 6.61 -4.86 13.32
CA GLU A 315 7.02 -6.14 13.89
C GLU A 315 6.82 -6.17 15.41
N PHE A 316 7.20 -5.10 16.12
CA PHE A 316 6.99 -4.96 17.56
C PHE A 316 5.51 -5.12 17.93
N TYR A 317 4.62 -4.36 17.28
CA TYR A 317 3.20 -4.44 17.56
C TYR A 317 2.57 -5.75 17.09
N MET A 318 3.09 -6.39 16.04
CA MET A 318 2.64 -7.72 15.62
C MET A 318 2.81 -8.75 16.74
N TYR A 319 4.00 -8.81 17.36
CA TYR A 319 4.29 -9.72 18.48
C TYR A 319 3.50 -9.36 19.74
N TRP A 320 3.38 -8.07 20.07
CA TRP A 320 2.55 -7.67 21.21
C TRP A 320 1.08 -8.03 20.97
N ASP A 321 0.56 -7.81 19.76
CA ASP A 321 -0.84 -8.10 19.44
C ASP A 321 -1.18 -9.60 19.42
N SER A 322 -0.18 -10.48 19.34
CA SER A 322 -0.28 -11.93 19.54
C SER A 322 0.02 -12.39 20.97
N PHE A 323 0.29 -11.46 21.90
CA PHE A 323 0.70 -11.72 23.29
C PHE A 323 2.08 -12.39 23.43
N GLU A 324 2.92 -12.32 22.39
CA GLU A 324 4.32 -12.78 22.38
C GLU A 324 5.24 -11.68 22.95
N TYR A 325 4.99 -11.26 24.19
CA TYR A 325 5.64 -10.08 24.78
C TYR A 325 7.17 -10.18 24.82
N ALA A 326 7.71 -11.38 25.06
CA ALA A 326 9.15 -11.62 25.08
C ALA A 326 9.79 -11.36 23.72
N ASP A 327 9.13 -11.71 22.63
CA ASP A 327 9.63 -11.49 21.27
C ASP A 327 9.45 -10.03 20.83
N ALA A 328 8.36 -9.37 21.25
CA ALA A 328 8.20 -7.93 21.10
C ALA A 328 9.34 -7.15 21.78
N ASN A 329 9.71 -7.51 23.01
CA ASN A 329 10.74 -6.80 23.78
C ASN A 329 12.17 -7.02 23.25
N LYS A 330 12.39 -8.02 22.40
CA LYS A 330 13.67 -8.19 21.67
C LYS A 330 13.83 -7.20 20.52
N LYS A 331 12.75 -6.51 20.11
CA LYS A 331 12.80 -5.56 18.98
C LYS A 331 13.30 -4.20 19.44
N HIS A 332 14.19 -3.60 18.66
CA HIS A 332 14.71 -2.25 18.90
C HIS A 332 13.67 -1.19 18.55
N PHE A 333 12.63 -1.09 19.38
CA PHE A 333 11.50 -0.21 19.18
C PHE A 333 11.79 1.23 19.64
N CYS A 334 11.30 2.23 18.90
CA CYS A 334 11.66 3.62 19.14
C CYS A 334 10.78 4.36 20.18
N CYS A 335 9.63 3.80 20.58
CA CYS A 335 8.75 4.43 21.56
C CYS A 335 8.97 3.85 22.96
N GLN A 336 9.64 4.63 23.81
CA GLN A 336 9.98 4.25 25.19
C GLN A 336 8.73 3.91 26.01
N LYS A 337 7.65 4.71 25.88
CA LYS A 337 6.39 4.46 26.58
C LYS A 337 5.81 3.08 26.27
N GLY A 338 5.87 2.65 25.01
CA GLY A 338 5.42 1.31 24.63
C GLY A 338 6.29 0.21 25.22
N ILE A 339 7.61 0.40 25.26
CA ILE A 339 8.55 -0.52 25.89
C ILE A 339 8.27 -0.64 27.40
N ASP A 340 8.02 0.48 28.07
CA ASP A 340 7.79 0.49 29.51
C ASP A 340 6.53 -0.30 29.87
N VAL A 341 5.42 -0.08 29.16
CA VAL A 341 4.19 -0.87 29.34
C VAL A 341 4.43 -2.35 29.03
N LEU A 342 5.15 -2.67 27.95
CA LEU A 342 5.44 -4.06 27.58
C LEU A 342 6.29 -4.78 28.65
N ARG A 343 7.27 -4.10 29.25
CA ARG A 343 8.11 -4.66 30.33
C ARG A 343 7.28 -5.01 31.56
N GLU A 344 6.23 -4.26 31.84
CA GLU A 344 5.30 -4.57 32.94
C GLU A 344 4.39 -5.78 32.64
N LEU A 345 4.26 -6.18 31.37
CA LEU A 345 3.48 -7.34 30.93
C LEU A 345 4.32 -8.62 30.78
N ILE A 346 5.65 -8.50 30.87
CA ILE A 346 6.56 -9.64 30.78
C ILE A 346 6.72 -10.26 32.17
N LEU A 347 6.54 -11.58 32.24
CA LEU A 347 6.87 -12.31 33.45
C LEU A 347 8.37 -12.20 33.73
N PRO A 348 8.77 -11.90 34.98
CA PRO A 348 10.19 -11.94 35.34
C PRO A 348 10.79 -13.30 35.01
N ASN A 349 11.97 -13.32 34.39
CA ASN A 349 12.64 -14.57 33.96
C ASN A 349 12.91 -15.58 35.09
N THR A 350 12.85 -15.13 36.34
CA THR A 350 13.00 -15.95 37.56
C THR A 350 11.71 -16.66 37.98
N ILE A 351 10.59 -16.33 37.35
CA ILE A 351 9.25 -16.77 37.72
C ILE A 351 8.66 -17.56 36.55
N SER A 352 8.30 -18.82 36.82
CA SER A 352 7.71 -19.69 35.81
C SER A 352 6.19 -19.51 35.71
N LYS A 353 5.57 -18.93 36.73
CA LYS A 353 4.11 -18.89 36.88
C LYS A 353 3.64 -17.54 37.42
N ILE A 354 2.53 -17.05 36.87
CA ILE A 354 1.92 -15.75 37.19
C ILE A 354 1.72 -15.50 38.69
N TYR A 355 1.57 -16.56 39.50
CA TYR A 355 1.29 -16.47 40.92
C TYR A 355 2.50 -16.37 41.84
N GLU A 356 3.71 -16.49 41.28
CA GLU A 356 4.95 -16.27 42.02
C GLU A 356 5.37 -14.78 41.96
N VAL A 357 4.60 -13.95 41.24
CA VAL A 357 4.85 -12.51 41.07
C VAL A 357 4.45 -11.76 42.33
N GLU A 358 5.38 -10.99 42.88
CA GLU A 358 5.10 -10.03 43.95
C GLU A 358 4.05 -9.03 43.47
N ASN A 359 3.00 -8.79 44.28
CA ASN A 359 1.84 -8.01 43.87
C ASN A 359 1.11 -8.58 42.63
N GLN A 360 0.99 -9.91 42.57
CA GLN A 360 0.30 -10.66 41.51
C GLN A 360 -1.02 -10.00 41.06
N PHE A 361 -1.83 -9.51 41.99
CA PHE A 361 -3.13 -8.92 41.69
C PHE A 361 -3.02 -7.73 40.73
N GLU A 362 -2.10 -6.80 40.99
CA GLU A 362 -1.87 -5.66 40.09
C GLU A 362 -1.22 -6.09 38.76
N TYR A 363 -0.32 -7.08 38.78
CA TYR A 363 0.24 -7.63 37.54
C TYR A 363 -0.85 -8.23 36.63
N VAL A 364 -1.73 -9.07 37.19
CA VAL A 364 -2.81 -9.72 36.44
C VAL A 364 -3.83 -8.69 35.92
N LYS A 365 -4.09 -7.62 36.68
CA LYS A 365 -4.92 -6.50 36.24
C LYS A 365 -4.36 -5.85 34.96
N LYS A 366 -3.05 -5.61 34.87
CA LYS A 366 -2.41 -5.08 33.65
C LYS A 366 -2.61 -6.00 32.44
N ILE A 367 -2.49 -7.32 32.63
CA ILE A 367 -2.76 -8.33 31.59
C ILE A 367 -4.23 -8.27 31.13
N CYS A 368 -5.17 -8.06 32.06
CA CYS A 368 -6.59 -7.92 31.72
C CYS A 368 -6.83 -6.69 30.85
N TYR A 369 -6.19 -5.56 31.19
CA TYR A 369 -6.31 -4.30 30.44
C TYR A 369 -5.72 -4.43 29.03
N ASP A 370 -4.56 -5.06 28.88
CA ASP A 370 -3.98 -5.34 27.56
C ASP A 370 -4.90 -6.21 26.69
N ARG A 371 -5.43 -7.31 27.26
CA ARG A 371 -6.37 -8.20 26.55
C ARG A 371 -7.66 -7.49 26.14
N PHE A 372 -8.17 -6.59 26.99
CA PHE A 372 -9.33 -5.77 26.66
C PHE A 372 -9.02 -4.81 25.51
N ALA A 373 -7.91 -4.06 25.60
CA ALA A 373 -7.50 -3.13 24.54
C ALA A 373 -7.21 -3.87 23.23
N ASN A 374 -6.72 -5.10 23.30
CA ASN A 374 -6.56 -5.97 22.15
C ASN A 374 -7.91 -6.41 21.54
N ALA A 375 -8.88 -6.77 22.38
CA ALA A 375 -10.24 -7.07 21.92
C ALA A 375 -10.88 -5.89 21.17
N ASP A 376 -10.66 -4.64 21.61
CA ASP A 376 -11.07 -3.43 20.89
C ASP A 376 -10.43 -3.37 19.49
N ARG A 377 -9.15 -3.72 19.35
CA ARG A 377 -8.47 -3.76 18.04
C ARG A 377 -9.11 -4.76 17.10
N ARG A 378 -9.42 -5.97 17.58
CA ARG A 378 -10.15 -6.98 16.79
C ARG A 378 -11.55 -6.53 16.41
N TYR A 379 -12.25 -5.82 17.30
CA TYR A 379 -13.54 -5.23 17.01
C TYR A 379 -13.45 -4.21 15.86
N MET A 380 -12.47 -3.30 15.90
CA MET A 380 -12.25 -2.30 14.85
C MET A 380 -11.87 -2.92 13.50
N GLN A 381 -11.21 -4.09 13.50
CA GLN A 381 -10.93 -4.88 12.30
C GLN A 381 -12.15 -5.62 11.73
N GLY A 382 -13.30 -5.58 12.40
CA GLY A 382 -14.47 -6.39 12.05
C GLY A 382 -14.32 -7.87 12.41
N ARG A 383 -13.29 -8.25 13.20
CA ARG A 383 -13.04 -9.63 13.67
C ARG A 383 -13.80 -9.89 14.97
N TYR A 384 -15.13 -9.84 14.89
CA TYR A 384 -16.01 -9.86 16.07
C TYR A 384 -15.90 -11.12 16.93
N GLU A 385 -15.67 -12.30 16.35
CA GLU A 385 -15.52 -13.56 17.09
C GLU A 385 -14.22 -13.62 17.90
N ASP A 386 -13.12 -13.11 17.33
CA ASP A 386 -11.83 -12.97 18.01
C ASP A 386 -11.94 -11.92 19.12
N SER A 387 -12.57 -10.78 18.83
CA SER A 387 -12.86 -9.74 19.82
C SER A 387 -13.66 -10.27 21.01
N LEU A 388 -14.77 -10.97 20.76
CA LEU A 388 -15.59 -11.61 21.79
C LEU A 388 -14.76 -12.56 22.65
N THR A 389 -13.93 -13.40 22.03
CA THR A 389 -13.05 -14.34 22.73
C THR A 389 -12.07 -13.61 23.65
N ARG A 390 -11.45 -12.52 23.18
CA ARG A 390 -10.47 -11.75 23.96
C ARG A 390 -11.12 -10.96 25.11
N TYR A 391 -12.32 -10.39 24.91
CA TYR A 391 -13.10 -9.80 26.01
C TYR A 391 -13.44 -10.85 27.07
N SER A 392 -13.87 -12.05 26.66
CA SER A 392 -14.17 -13.13 27.60
C SER A 392 -12.94 -13.56 28.39
N GLN A 393 -11.78 -13.68 27.73
CA GLN A 393 -10.52 -13.99 28.40
C GLN A 393 -10.10 -12.90 29.39
N SER A 394 -10.28 -11.61 29.04
CA SER A 394 -10.02 -10.50 29.95
C SER A 394 -10.90 -10.60 31.20
N LEU A 395 -12.21 -10.82 31.01
CA LEU A 395 -13.16 -11.00 32.13
C LEU A 395 -12.84 -12.23 32.99
N GLU A 396 -12.51 -13.36 32.35
CA GLU A 396 -12.19 -14.61 33.04
C GLU A 396 -10.99 -14.43 33.97
N VAL A 397 -9.89 -13.88 33.43
CA VAL A 397 -8.67 -13.63 34.19
C VAL A 397 -8.94 -12.63 35.32
N ALA A 398 -9.77 -11.61 35.07
CA ALA A 398 -10.15 -10.64 36.09
C ALA A 398 -10.95 -11.26 37.24
N CYS A 399 -12.00 -12.02 36.93
CA CYS A 399 -12.82 -12.71 37.92
C CYS A 399 -12.00 -13.72 38.73
N LYS A 400 -11.15 -14.53 38.08
CA LYS A 400 -10.28 -15.51 38.75
C LYS A 400 -9.28 -14.83 39.69
N SER A 401 -8.58 -13.81 39.23
CA SER A 401 -7.59 -13.10 40.06
C SER A 401 -8.22 -12.41 41.26
N TYR A 402 -9.39 -11.79 41.09
CA TYR A 402 -10.12 -11.15 42.19
C TYR A 402 -10.63 -12.16 43.21
N ALA A 403 -11.18 -13.29 42.76
CA ALA A 403 -11.58 -14.38 43.63
C ALA A 403 -10.42 -14.89 44.49
N ILE A 404 -9.26 -15.11 43.85
CA ILE A 404 -8.05 -15.56 44.55
C ILE A 404 -7.56 -14.52 45.56
N ASN A 405 -7.57 -13.24 45.20
CA ASN A 405 -7.21 -12.16 46.11
C ASN A 405 -8.12 -12.13 47.35
N ILE A 406 -9.44 -12.35 47.19
CA ILE A 406 -10.38 -12.48 48.32
C ILE A 406 -10.03 -13.68 49.19
N ILE A 407 -9.79 -14.84 48.59
CA ILE A 407 -9.51 -16.08 49.32
C ILE A 407 -8.26 -15.92 50.17
N ILE A 408 -7.19 -15.38 49.60
CA ILE A 408 -5.91 -15.13 50.28
C ILE A 408 -6.08 -14.08 51.38
N SER A 409 -6.65 -12.92 51.06
CA SER A 409 -6.77 -11.79 52.02
C SER A 409 -7.69 -12.09 53.21
N LYS A 410 -8.69 -12.96 53.04
CA LYS A 410 -9.68 -13.29 54.08
C LYS A 410 -9.43 -14.62 54.79
N SER A 411 -8.35 -15.33 54.44
CA SER A 411 -8.04 -16.67 54.99
C SER A 411 -9.26 -17.60 54.98
N LEU A 412 -10.01 -17.62 53.88
CA LEU A 412 -11.26 -18.37 53.80
C LEU A 412 -10.99 -19.87 54.01
N THR A 413 -11.78 -20.50 54.88
CA THR A 413 -11.73 -21.96 55.06
C THR A 413 -12.46 -22.62 53.91
N VAL A 414 -11.78 -23.53 53.22
CA VAL A 414 -12.39 -24.28 52.12
C VAL A 414 -12.84 -25.65 52.60
N GLN A 415 -14.05 -26.05 52.20
CA GLN A 415 -14.54 -27.39 52.44
C GLN A 415 -14.25 -28.25 51.20
N CYS A 416 -13.60 -29.39 51.38
CA CYS A 416 -13.37 -30.39 50.34
C CYS A 416 -14.31 -31.56 50.60
N GLU A 417 -15.07 -31.95 49.59
CA GLU A 417 -15.87 -33.17 49.58
C GLU A 417 -15.14 -34.23 48.76
N LEU A 418 -14.64 -35.26 49.44
CA LEU A 418 -14.02 -36.42 48.82
C LEU A 418 -15.07 -37.53 48.71
N GLN A 419 -15.45 -37.90 47.49
CA GLN A 419 -16.20 -39.14 47.26
C GLN A 419 -15.26 -40.32 47.49
N THR A 420 -15.53 -41.12 48.51
CA THR A 420 -14.80 -42.36 48.82
C THR A 420 -15.72 -43.53 48.55
N THR A 421 -15.56 -44.18 47.39
CA THR A 421 -16.44 -45.27 46.90
C THR A 421 -17.92 -44.84 46.79
N ASP A 422 -18.77 -45.64 46.13
CA ASP A 422 -20.08 -45.20 45.60
C ASP A 422 -21.12 -44.69 46.63
N THR A 423 -20.84 -44.67 47.93
CA THR A 423 -21.82 -44.26 48.97
C THR A 423 -21.33 -43.31 50.07
N ASP A 424 -20.03 -43.05 50.24
CA ASP A 424 -19.54 -42.22 51.36
C ASP A 424 -18.84 -40.93 50.87
N THR A 425 -19.32 -39.78 51.33
CA THR A 425 -18.67 -38.47 51.11
C THR A 425 -18.02 -37.99 52.39
N LYS A 426 -16.69 -37.82 52.39
CA LYS A 426 -15.94 -37.24 53.50
C LYS A 426 -15.72 -35.75 53.28
N VAL A 427 -16.09 -34.93 54.28
CA VAL A 427 -15.87 -33.48 54.27
C VAL A 427 -14.60 -33.14 55.05
N TYR A 428 -13.67 -32.44 54.43
CA TYR A 428 -12.44 -31.96 55.05
C TYR A 428 -12.41 -30.42 55.00
N ASN A 429 -11.97 -29.77 56.08
CA ASN A 429 -11.80 -28.32 56.12
C ASN A 429 -10.31 -27.97 56.03
N PHE A 430 -9.93 -27.15 55.06
CA PHE A 430 -8.55 -26.72 54.84
C PHE A 430 -8.43 -25.20 54.96
N LYS A 431 -7.32 -24.73 55.53
CA LYS A 431 -6.88 -23.33 55.37
C LYS A 431 -6.22 -23.17 54.01
N SER A 432 -6.48 -22.05 53.36
CA SER A 432 -6.24 -21.81 51.92
C SER A 432 -4.77 -21.74 51.49
N ASP A 433 -3.84 -21.77 52.43
CA ASP A 433 -2.58 -21.02 52.30
C ASP A 433 -1.54 -21.67 51.37
N THR A 434 -1.79 -22.87 50.84
CA THR A 434 -0.75 -23.66 50.11
C THR A 434 -1.18 -24.38 48.82
N TRP A 435 -2.47 -24.56 48.53
CA TRP A 435 -2.94 -25.49 47.49
C TRP A 435 -3.83 -24.86 46.41
N LEU A 436 -4.13 -23.57 46.53
CA LEU A 436 -5.12 -22.85 45.72
C LEU A 436 -4.55 -22.22 44.45
N GLN A 437 -3.38 -22.66 43.99
CA GLN A 437 -2.59 -22.05 42.91
C GLN A 437 -3.19 -22.26 41.49
N TRP A 438 -4.46 -21.93 41.30
CA TRP A 438 -5.14 -21.72 40.02
C TRP A 438 -5.83 -22.91 39.32
N ASP A 439 -6.09 -24.04 39.98
CA ASP A 439 -7.03 -25.06 39.43
C ASP A 439 -8.53 -24.63 39.54
N ILE A 440 -8.81 -23.31 39.53
CA ILE A 440 -10.16 -22.74 39.40
C ILE A 440 -10.66 -22.87 37.94
N ASP A 441 -9.86 -23.44 37.03
CA ASP A 441 -10.18 -23.63 35.62
C ASP A 441 -11.49 -24.39 35.35
N TYR A 442 -12.00 -25.14 36.33
CA TYR A 442 -13.26 -25.86 36.23
C TYR A 442 -14.52 -25.06 36.61
N ALA A 443 -14.37 -23.88 37.21
CA ALA A 443 -15.49 -22.98 37.47
C ALA A 443 -15.71 -22.06 36.26
N GLY A 444 -16.84 -22.22 35.58
CA GLY A 444 -17.24 -21.29 34.53
C GLY A 444 -17.35 -19.85 35.06
N ILE A 445 -17.07 -18.86 34.22
CA ILE A 445 -17.06 -17.42 34.58
C ILE A 445 -18.37 -17.02 35.27
N ALA A 446 -19.52 -17.49 34.78
CA ALA A 446 -20.82 -17.25 35.39
C ALA A 446 -20.91 -17.75 36.85
N GLY A 447 -20.31 -18.91 37.15
CA GLY A 447 -20.24 -19.45 38.51
C GLY A 447 -19.36 -18.62 39.44
N ILE A 448 -18.25 -18.08 38.92
CA ILE A 448 -17.39 -17.16 39.69
C ILE A 448 -18.14 -15.85 39.98
N ILE A 449 -18.84 -15.29 38.98
CA ILE A 449 -19.65 -14.08 39.15
C ILE A 449 -20.76 -14.31 40.18
N ASP A 450 -21.52 -15.40 40.07
CA ASP A 450 -22.57 -15.76 41.04
C ASP A 450 -22.01 -15.86 42.47
N TRP A 451 -20.79 -16.38 42.63
CA TRP A 451 -20.12 -16.48 43.92
C TRP A 451 -19.65 -15.13 44.46
N LEU A 452 -19.00 -14.31 43.62
CA LEU A 452 -18.58 -12.94 43.97
C LEU A 452 -19.76 -12.06 44.42
N LEU A 453 -20.95 -12.36 43.90
CA LEU A 453 -22.19 -11.66 44.23
C LEU A 453 -22.98 -12.31 45.39
N GLY A 454 -22.44 -13.35 46.05
CA GLY A 454 -23.05 -14.02 47.19
C GLY A 454 -24.29 -14.86 46.86
N ILE A 455 -24.55 -15.12 45.58
CA ILE A 455 -25.76 -15.82 45.10
C ILE A 455 -25.64 -17.32 45.38
N LYS A 456 -24.49 -17.92 45.02
CA LYS A 456 -24.22 -19.36 45.15
C LYS A 456 -22.88 -19.61 45.83
N LYS A 457 -22.72 -20.84 46.34
CA LYS A 457 -21.41 -21.36 46.72
C LYS A 457 -20.60 -21.60 45.44
N LEU A 458 -19.28 -21.44 45.50
CA LEU A 458 -18.41 -21.80 44.39
C LEU A 458 -18.00 -23.25 44.56
N ASN A 459 -18.47 -24.11 43.67
CA ASN A 459 -18.02 -25.49 43.58
C ASN A 459 -16.89 -25.55 42.56
N TRP A 460 -15.76 -26.16 42.90
CA TRP A 460 -14.67 -26.40 41.96
C TRP A 460 -14.17 -27.84 42.06
N LYS A 461 -13.61 -28.34 40.97
CA LYS A 461 -13.04 -29.69 40.89
C LYS A 461 -11.54 -29.59 40.70
N ILE A 462 -10.75 -30.22 41.56
CA ILE A 462 -9.30 -30.37 41.36
C ILE A 462 -9.01 -31.87 41.33
N ALA A 463 -8.48 -32.36 40.20
CA ALA A 463 -8.38 -33.78 39.90
C ALA A 463 -9.74 -34.49 40.09
N ASN A 464 -9.84 -35.46 41.00
CA ASN A 464 -11.07 -36.20 41.30
C ASN A 464 -11.79 -35.72 42.56
N LYS A 465 -11.48 -34.52 43.06
CA LYS A 465 -12.03 -33.99 44.31
C LYS A 465 -12.86 -32.75 44.06
N MET A 466 -14.02 -32.66 44.70
CA MET A 466 -14.86 -31.46 44.68
C MET A 466 -14.57 -30.63 45.92
N TYR A 467 -14.54 -29.33 45.76
CA TYR A 467 -14.38 -28.38 46.85
C TYR A 467 -15.45 -27.31 46.71
N THR A 468 -15.87 -26.81 47.85
CA THR A 468 -16.96 -25.87 47.97
C THR A 468 -16.49 -24.70 48.83
N LEU A 469 -16.41 -23.51 48.24
CA LEU A 469 -16.26 -22.30 49.01
C LEU A 469 -17.59 -21.85 49.58
N PRO A 470 -17.61 -21.36 50.84
CA PRO A 470 -18.78 -20.68 51.35
C PRO A 470 -19.08 -19.45 50.49
N LYS A 471 -20.33 -19.01 50.52
CA LYS A 471 -20.73 -17.73 49.94
C LYS A 471 -19.89 -16.61 50.53
N ILE A 472 -19.50 -15.65 49.71
CA ILE A 472 -18.89 -14.42 50.20
C ILE A 472 -20.00 -13.61 50.88
N ASN A 473 -19.83 -13.29 52.17
CA ASN A 473 -20.78 -12.45 52.92
C ASN A 473 -20.48 -10.95 52.73
N GLU A 474 -20.13 -10.55 51.51
CA GLU A 474 -19.64 -9.21 51.22
C GLU A 474 -20.65 -8.42 50.39
N ASN A 475 -21.44 -7.59 51.08
CA ASN A 475 -22.38 -6.69 50.42
C ASN A 475 -21.68 -5.68 49.50
N THR A 476 -20.38 -5.43 49.67
CA THR A 476 -19.64 -4.39 48.92
C THR A 476 -19.60 -4.65 47.41
N ILE A 477 -19.23 -5.85 46.97
CA ILE A 477 -19.16 -6.18 45.53
C ILE A 477 -20.56 -6.16 44.93
N LYS A 478 -21.54 -6.75 45.63
CA LYS A 478 -22.95 -6.71 45.22
C LYS A 478 -23.46 -5.27 45.07
N LYS A 479 -23.11 -4.37 46.01
CA LYS A 479 -23.45 -2.94 45.96
C LYS A 479 -22.84 -2.23 44.76
N ILE A 480 -21.54 -2.42 44.53
CA ILE A 480 -20.83 -1.81 43.39
C ILE A 480 -21.44 -2.32 42.08
N PHE A 481 -21.68 -3.62 41.97
CA PHE A 481 -22.34 -4.24 40.82
C PHE A 481 -23.75 -3.67 40.60
N CYS A 482 -24.59 -3.65 41.64
CA CYS A 482 -25.95 -3.08 41.57
C CYS A 482 -25.92 -1.63 41.08
N LYS A 483 -25.00 -0.82 41.60
CA LYS A 483 -24.82 0.57 41.18
C LYS A 483 -24.37 0.70 39.71
N LYS A 484 -23.39 -0.08 39.26
CA LYS A 484 -22.85 -0.01 37.88
C LYS A 484 -23.84 -0.52 36.83
N PHE A 485 -24.72 -1.45 37.21
CA PHE A 485 -25.72 -2.05 36.34
C PHE A 485 -27.14 -1.48 36.53
N ASN A 486 -27.33 -0.48 37.40
CA ASN A 486 -28.64 0.08 37.75
C ASN A 486 -29.66 -0.98 38.21
N ILE A 487 -29.21 -1.92 39.04
CA ILE A 487 -30.04 -2.98 39.62
C ILE A 487 -30.40 -2.59 41.05
N ILE A 488 -31.65 -2.84 41.45
CA ILE A 488 -32.11 -2.62 42.82
C ILE A 488 -31.44 -3.66 43.75
N GLU A 489 -30.78 -3.20 44.80
CA GLU A 489 -30.00 -4.07 45.72
C GLU A 489 -30.90 -5.00 46.56
N ASP A 490 -32.05 -4.47 47.02
CA ASP A 490 -32.99 -5.11 47.94
C ASP A 490 -34.05 -5.97 47.24
N ILE A 491 -33.62 -6.75 46.24
CA ILE A 491 -34.47 -7.75 45.60
C ILE A 491 -34.09 -9.16 46.05
N SER A 492 -35.03 -10.10 45.96
CA SER A 492 -34.76 -11.50 46.29
C SER A 492 -33.59 -12.05 45.47
N ASN A 493 -32.80 -12.97 46.03
CA ASN A 493 -31.67 -13.58 45.31
C ASN A 493 -32.11 -14.24 43.98
N THR A 494 -33.34 -14.76 43.91
CA THR A 494 -33.92 -15.29 42.67
C THR A 494 -34.15 -14.20 41.63
N ALA A 495 -34.73 -13.07 42.03
CA ALA A 495 -34.94 -11.92 41.14
C ALA A 495 -33.61 -11.29 40.70
N PHE A 496 -32.64 -11.21 41.63
CA PHE A 496 -31.30 -10.74 41.35
C PHE A 496 -30.57 -11.66 40.35
N HIS A 497 -30.62 -12.97 40.58
CA HIS A 497 -30.04 -13.95 39.65
C HIS A 497 -30.68 -13.88 38.27
N LYS A 498 -32.01 -13.69 38.18
CA LYS A 498 -32.70 -13.47 36.89
C LYS A 498 -32.20 -12.22 36.17
N ASN A 499 -31.96 -11.13 36.89
CA ASN A 499 -31.42 -9.88 36.33
C ASN A 499 -29.95 -10.00 35.91
N ILE A 500 -29.16 -10.84 36.57
CA ILE A 500 -27.77 -11.12 36.19
C ILE A 500 -27.70 -12.06 35.00
N LYS A 501 -28.64 -13.02 34.95
CA LYS A 501 -28.68 -14.04 33.94
C LYS A 501 -28.66 -13.46 32.52
N GLN A 502 -29.36 -12.36 32.25
CA GLN A 502 -29.31 -11.69 30.94
C GLN A 502 -27.90 -11.22 30.51
N TYR A 503 -27.01 -10.96 31.46
CA TYR A 503 -25.62 -10.55 31.19
C TYR A 503 -24.66 -11.74 31.15
N THR A 504 -24.84 -12.72 32.04
CA THR A 504 -24.02 -13.94 32.04
C THR A 504 -24.39 -14.90 30.90
N ASP A 505 -25.63 -14.87 30.44
CA ASP A 505 -26.09 -15.61 29.26
C ASP A 505 -25.29 -15.19 28.02
N ILE A 506 -24.82 -13.93 27.93
CA ILE A 506 -23.95 -13.49 26.82
C ILE A 506 -22.61 -14.26 26.83
N ILE A 507 -22.12 -14.66 28.01
CA ILE A 507 -20.92 -15.48 28.18
C ILE A 507 -21.19 -16.92 27.73
N GLU A 508 -22.34 -17.48 28.13
CA GLU A 508 -22.74 -18.86 27.82
C GLU A 508 -23.13 -19.04 26.34
N HIS A 509 -23.70 -18.01 25.73
CA HIS A 509 -24.09 -17.95 24.31
C HIS A 509 -22.95 -17.55 23.38
N ARG A 510 -21.68 -17.63 23.81
CA ARG A 510 -20.53 -17.54 22.90
C ARG A 510 -20.68 -18.51 21.72
N ASN A 511 -21.27 -19.68 21.96
CA ASN A 511 -21.55 -20.68 20.92
C ASN A 511 -22.68 -20.23 19.97
N ASP A 512 -23.69 -19.51 20.47
CA ASP A 512 -24.80 -19.00 19.65
C ASP A 512 -24.41 -17.80 18.80
N PHE A 513 -23.27 -17.16 19.10
CA PHE A 513 -22.69 -16.11 18.27
C PHE A 513 -22.34 -16.60 16.86
N ILE A 514 -21.97 -17.88 16.73
CA ILE A 514 -21.67 -18.53 15.44
C ILE A 514 -22.90 -18.51 14.52
N HIS A 515 -24.11 -18.56 15.08
CA HIS A 515 -25.37 -18.66 14.34
C HIS A 515 -26.00 -17.30 13.98
N VAL A 516 -25.35 -16.17 14.30
CA VAL A 516 -25.83 -14.84 13.92
C VAL A 516 -25.54 -14.56 12.44
N SER A 517 -26.60 -14.33 11.65
CA SER A 517 -26.50 -14.28 10.19
C SER A 517 -25.94 -12.97 9.61
N SER A 518 -25.95 -11.85 10.35
CA SER A 518 -25.49 -10.55 9.83
C SER A 518 -24.33 -9.95 10.61
N LEU A 519 -23.43 -9.26 9.89
CA LEU A 519 -22.26 -8.59 10.45
C LEU A 519 -22.64 -7.46 11.42
N ALA A 520 -23.74 -6.74 11.14
CA ALA A 520 -24.26 -5.70 12.01
C ALA A 520 -24.76 -6.26 13.35
N ALA A 521 -25.51 -7.36 13.33
CA ALA A 521 -25.97 -8.01 14.56
C ALA A 521 -24.80 -8.57 15.39
N LYS A 522 -23.75 -9.10 14.73
CA LYS A 522 -22.51 -9.50 15.41
C LYS A 522 -21.83 -8.31 16.09
N LYS A 523 -21.70 -7.18 15.38
CA LYS A 523 -21.14 -5.93 15.91
C LYS A 523 -21.88 -5.45 17.17
N ASP A 524 -23.20 -5.36 17.11
CA ASP A 524 -24.01 -4.85 18.22
C ASP A 524 -23.92 -5.75 19.45
N ARG A 525 -23.95 -7.08 19.27
CA ARG A 525 -23.78 -8.04 20.36
C ARG A 525 -22.40 -7.95 21.02
N VAL A 526 -21.32 -7.83 20.23
CA VAL A 526 -19.97 -7.64 20.80
C VAL A 526 -19.87 -6.31 21.54
N LYS A 527 -20.52 -5.25 21.06
CA LYS A 527 -20.54 -3.96 21.76
C LYS A 527 -21.21 -4.07 23.13
N ILE A 528 -22.38 -4.71 23.21
CA ILE A 528 -23.08 -4.96 24.49
C ILE A 528 -22.17 -5.76 25.44
N PHE A 529 -21.47 -6.77 24.92
CA PHE A 529 -20.56 -7.56 25.72
C PHE A 529 -19.34 -6.77 26.19
N CYS A 530 -18.74 -5.94 25.33
CA CYS A 530 -17.66 -5.02 25.67
C CYS A 530 -18.06 -4.11 26.83
N ASP A 531 -19.25 -3.48 26.76
CA ASP A 531 -19.77 -2.61 27.82
C ASP A 531 -19.95 -3.38 29.14
N PHE A 532 -20.40 -4.64 29.06
CA PHE A 532 -20.52 -5.51 30.23
C PHE A 532 -19.14 -5.83 30.83
N VAL A 533 -18.17 -6.25 30.01
CA VAL A 533 -16.81 -6.57 30.49
C VAL A 533 -16.16 -5.34 31.11
N LEU A 534 -16.27 -4.17 30.50
CA LEU A 534 -15.70 -2.93 31.04
C LEU A 534 -16.29 -2.61 32.43
N LYS A 535 -17.61 -2.65 32.57
CA LYS A 535 -18.28 -2.45 33.88
C LYS A 535 -17.87 -3.48 34.91
N MET A 536 -17.67 -4.73 34.50
CA MET A 536 -17.18 -5.79 35.39
C MET A 536 -15.75 -5.51 35.85
N LEU A 537 -14.84 -5.14 34.94
CA LEU A 537 -13.49 -4.71 35.30
C LEU A 537 -13.53 -3.56 36.29
N GLU A 538 -14.44 -2.60 36.10
CA GLU A 538 -14.61 -1.49 37.05
C GLU A 538 -15.12 -1.94 38.42
N CYS A 539 -15.98 -2.95 38.47
CA CYS A 539 -16.45 -3.52 39.73
C CYS A 539 -15.33 -4.21 40.50
N LEU A 540 -14.41 -4.88 39.79
CA LEU A 540 -13.34 -5.69 40.38
C LEU A 540 -12.11 -4.84 40.72
N TYR A 541 -11.76 -3.86 39.89
CA TYR A 541 -10.49 -3.13 39.96
C TYR A 541 -10.63 -1.63 40.23
N GLY A 542 -11.85 -1.08 40.28
CA GLY A 542 -12.08 0.35 40.45
C GLY A 542 -12.09 1.10 39.12
N GLU A 543 -11.47 2.27 39.04
CA GLU A 543 -11.41 3.01 37.77
C GLU A 543 -10.49 2.30 36.78
N VAL A 544 -10.98 2.12 35.54
CA VAL A 544 -10.26 1.42 34.47
C VAL A 544 -9.68 2.44 33.51
N ASP A 545 -8.35 2.60 33.51
CA ASP A 545 -7.62 3.37 32.51
C ASP A 545 -6.94 2.44 31.49
N LEU A 546 -7.39 2.51 30.24
CA LEU A 546 -6.86 1.73 29.11
C LEU A 546 -5.91 2.55 28.24
N SER A 547 -5.66 3.82 28.55
CA SER A 547 -4.92 4.74 27.68
C SER A 547 -3.50 4.24 27.35
N GLN A 548 -2.85 3.58 28.31
CA GLN A 548 -1.49 3.05 28.16
C GLN A 548 -1.41 1.79 27.29
N TYR A 549 -2.53 1.08 27.11
CA TYR A 549 -2.62 -0.17 26.32
C TYR A 549 -3.16 0.07 24.90
N ARG A 550 -3.51 1.31 24.58
CA ARG A 550 -3.88 1.70 23.22
C ARG A 550 -2.62 1.89 22.39
N PHE A 551 -2.52 1.11 21.32
CA PHE A 551 -1.39 1.22 20.40
C PHE A 551 -1.49 2.51 19.60
N VAL A 552 -0.32 3.09 19.32
CA VAL A 552 -0.20 4.20 18.37
C VAL A 552 -0.67 3.73 16.99
N ARG A 553 -1.35 4.62 16.27
CA ARG A 553 -2.00 4.29 14.99
C ARG A 553 -1.36 4.95 13.78
N GLU A 554 -0.52 5.96 13.98
CA GLU A 554 -0.01 6.79 12.89
C GLU A 554 1.50 6.96 13.00
N PHE A 555 2.11 7.21 11.85
CA PHE A 555 3.52 7.53 11.71
C PHE A 555 3.67 8.99 11.30
N ASN A 556 4.66 9.66 11.87
CA ASN A 556 5.16 10.95 11.41
C ASN A 556 5.85 10.79 10.03
N GLU A 557 6.19 11.93 9.41
CA GLU A 557 6.91 11.94 8.12
C GLU A 557 8.30 11.27 8.21
N ASP A 558 8.95 11.32 9.38
CA ASP A 558 10.24 10.67 9.65
C ASP A 558 10.10 9.17 10.00
N GLY A 559 8.89 8.62 9.94
CA GLY A 559 8.60 7.23 10.29
C GLY A 559 8.59 6.91 11.78
N SER A 560 8.82 7.89 12.65
CA SER A 560 8.53 7.74 14.07
C SER A 560 7.03 7.64 14.32
N LEU A 561 6.64 7.07 15.46
CA LEU A 561 5.23 6.93 15.83
C LEU A 561 4.65 8.25 16.35
N CYS A 562 3.42 8.57 15.96
CA CYS A 562 2.66 9.71 16.50
C CYS A 562 2.16 9.37 17.93
N ILE A 563 2.96 9.70 18.95
CA ILE A 563 2.67 9.39 20.36
C ILE A 563 1.56 10.27 20.94
#